data_AF-G0PI14-F1
#
_entry.id   AF-G0PI14-F1
#
_cell.length_a   1.000
_cell.length_b   1.000
_cell.length_c   1.000
_cell.angle_alpha   90.00
_cell.angle_beta   90.00
_cell.angle_gamma   90.00
#
_symmetry.space_group_name_H-M   'P 1'
#
loop_
_entity.id
_entity.type
_entity.pdbx_description
1 polymer ?
#
loop_
_entity_poly.entity_id
_entity_poly.type
_entity_poly.pdbx_seq_one_letter_code
_entity_poly.pdbx_strand_id
1 'polypeptide(L)'
;MWPIGNKVPLSTTGLVDVIKMARSWRKRAPDRPETKPIIVMSHNGVSRVGIYIGANICIDQMDIDHEVDVFHAVKMMRINRPQLIDMKDEYKYL
;
A
#
# COMPACT_ATOMS: atom_id res chain seq x y z
N MET A 1 5.42 14.31 -0.41
CA MET A 1 5.11 14.49 -1.85
C MET A 1 5.87 13.43 -2.65
N TRP A 2 5.23 12.69 -3.57
CA TRP A 2 5.87 11.65 -4.39
C TRP A 2 6.01 12.13 -5.85
N PRO A 3 7.19 12.63 -6.27
CA PRO A 3 7.39 13.20 -7.60
C PRO A 3 7.22 12.17 -8.72
N ILE A 4 6.71 12.60 -9.88
CA ILE A 4 6.40 11.71 -11.03
C ILE A 4 7.63 10.93 -11.52
N GLY A 5 8.82 11.54 -11.47
CA GLY A 5 10.07 10.89 -11.85
C GLY A 5 10.54 9.80 -10.88
N ASN A 6 10.05 9.76 -9.65
CA ASN A 6 10.51 8.84 -8.62
C ASN A 6 9.66 7.57 -8.61
N LYS A 7 10.33 6.42 -8.66
CA LYS A 7 9.67 5.10 -8.61
C LYS A 7 9.28 4.66 -7.21
N VAL A 8 9.90 5.25 -6.19
CA VAL A 8 9.60 5.02 -4.77
C VAL A 8 9.41 6.37 -4.04
N PRO A 9 8.71 6.39 -2.90
CA PRO A 9 8.57 7.60 -2.09
C PRO A 9 9.94 8.13 -1.63
N LEU A 10 10.09 9.45 -1.60
CA LEU A 10 11.28 10.10 -1.03
C LEU A 10 11.30 10.08 0.51
N SER A 11 10.15 9.84 1.14
CA SER A 11 10.00 9.79 2.60
C SER A 11 9.08 8.64 2.96
N THR A 12 9.64 7.65 3.68
CA THR A 12 8.89 6.53 4.24
C THR A 12 7.91 7.00 5.30
N THR A 13 8.30 7.96 6.15
CA THR A 13 7.40 8.57 7.13
C THR A 13 6.17 9.18 6.47
N GLY A 14 6.36 9.92 5.37
CA GLY A 14 5.24 10.51 4.64
C GLY A 14 4.28 9.47 4.04
N LEU A 15 4.78 8.31 3.59
CA LEU A 15 3.92 7.22 3.14
C LEU A 15 3.11 6.63 4.31
N VAL A 16 3.78 6.35 5.42
CA VAL A 16 3.16 5.80 6.64
C VAL A 16 2.10 6.76 7.18
N ASP A 17 2.35 8.06 7.17
CA ASP A 17 1.38 9.07 7.62
C ASP A 17 0.13 9.06 6.74
N VAL A 18 0.27 8.95 5.42
CA VAL A 18 -0.89 8.84 4.50
C VAL A 18 -1.67 7.55 4.76
N ILE A 19 -1.00 6.42 5.02
CA ILE A 19 -1.65 5.16 5.40
C ILE A 19 -2.44 5.34 6.71
N LYS A 20 -1.82 5.93 7.74
CA LYS A 20 -2.48 6.21 9.03
C LYS A 20 -3.69 7.13 8.85
N MET A 21 -3.57 8.18 8.03
CA MET A 21 -4.67 9.10 7.72
C MET A 21 -5.83 8.38 7.03
N ALA A 22 -5.55 7.54 6.03
CA ALA A 22 -6.57 6.76 5.33
C ALA A 22 -7.29 5.77 6.25
N ARG A 23 -6.55 5.05 7.10
CA ARG A 23 -7.11 4.16 8.13
C ARG A 23 -7.99 4.94 9.12
N SER A 24 -7.53 6.10 9.57
CA SER A 24 -8.25 6.97 10.52
C SER A 24 -9.51 7.58 9.90
N TRP A 25 -9.50 7.89 8.62
CA TRP A 25 -10.69 8.31 7.88
C TRP A 25 -11.69 7.16 7.75
N ARG A 26 -11.25 5.97 7.34
CA ARG A 26 -12.11 4.78 7.22
C ARG A 26 -12.80 4.43 8.55
N LYS A 27 -12.10 4.53 9.68
CA LYS A 27 -12.69 4.29 11.01
C LYS A 27 -13.80 5.28 11.39
N ARG A 28 -13.75 6.50 10.86
CA ARG A 28 -14.72 7.58 11.16
C ARG A 28 -15.83 7.73 10.12
N ALA A 29 -15.76 6.99 9.01
CA ALA A 29 -16.73 7.09 7.94
C ALA A 29 -18.12 6.66 8.46
N PRO A 30 -19.17 7.46 8.23
CA PRO A 30 -20.51 7.21 8.77
C PRO A 30 -21.19 5.98 8.13
N ASP A 31 -20.80 5.63 6.91
CA ASP A 31 -21.31 4.46 6.19
C ASP A 31 -20.50 3.23 6.61
N ARG A 32 -21.17 2.18 7.11
CA ARG A 32 -20.60 0.87 7.54
C ARG A 32 -19.23 0.55 6.90
N PRO A 33 -18.11 0.88 7.58
CA PRO A 33 -16.77 0.87 6.99
C PRO A 33 -16.21 -0.53 6.68
N GLU A 34 -16.95 -1.57 7.06
CA GLU A 34 -16.65 -2.97 6.81
C GLU A 34 -17.13 -3.44 5.43
N THR A 35 -18.03 -2.67 4.79
CA THR A 35 -18.71 -3.08 3.55
C THR A 35 -18.23 -2.33 2.30
N LYS A 36 -17.41 -1.28 2.46
CA LYS A 36 -16.95 -0.44 1.34
C LYS A 36 -15.42 -0.42 1.24
N PRO A 37 -14.84 -0.81 0.09
CA PRO A 37 -13.40 -0.79 -0.10
C PRO A 37 -12.85 0.64 -0.24
N ILE A 38 -11.60 0.85 0.16
CA ILE A 38 -10.86 2.08 -0.14
C ILE A 38 -10.36 2.01 -1.59
N ILE A 39 -10.66 3.03 -2.38
CA ILE A 39 -10.14 3.15 -3.75
C ILE A 39 -8.77 3.83 -3.69
N VAL A 40 -7.74 3.13 -4.18
CA VAL A 40 -6.38 3.66 -4.30
C VAL A 40 -6.05 3.88 -5.78
N MET A 41 -5.66 5.09 -6.15
CA MET A 41 -5.38 5.47 -7.54
C MET A 41 -4.02 6.12 -7.68
N SER A 42 -3.41 5.95 -8.86
CA SER A 42 -2.21 6.66 -9.29
C SER A 42 -2.29 6.91 -10.79
N HIS A 43 -1.27 7.54 -11.38
CA HIS A 43 -1.23 7.83 -12.81
C HIS A 43 -1.45 6.59 -13.71
N ASN A 44 -0.79 5.47 -13.41
CA ASN A 44 -0.97 4.19 -14.12
C ASN A 44 -1.82 3.18 -13.32
N GLY A 45 -2.16 3.51 -12.08
CA GLY A 45 -2.82 2.61 -11.15
C GLY A 45 -1.97 1.41 -10.72
N VAL A 46 -0.68 1.34 -11.05
CA VAL A 46 0.16 0.15 -10.86
C VAL A 46 1.26 0.38 -9.83
N SER A 47 2.30 1.14 -10.16
CA SER A 47 3.52 1.29 -9.34
C SER A 47 3.23 1.82 -7.93
N ARG A 48 2.68 3.04 -7.85
CA ARG A 48 2.44 3.72 -6.56
C ARG A 48 1.34 3.05 -5.75
N VAL A 49 0.34 2.53 -6.44
CA VAL A 49 -0.75 1.77 -5.84
C VAL A 49 -0.19 0.49 -5.22
N GLY A 50 0.70 -0.19 -5.94
CA GLY A 50 1.41 -1.37 -5.45
C GLY A 50 2.16 -1.08 -4.16
N ILE A 51 3.02 -0.06 -4.14
CA ILE A 51 3.76 0.29 -2.92
C ILE A 51 2.83 0.64 -1.76
N TYR A 52 1.76 1.42 -2.00
CA TYR A 52 0.81 1.76 -0.95
C TYR A 52 0.11 0.52 -0.37
N ILE A 53 -0.42 -0.35 -1.24
CA ILE A 53 -1.12 -1.57 -0.82
C ILE A 53 -0.15 -2.54 -0.13
N GLY A 54 1.04 -2.76 -0.71
CA GLY A 54 2.06 -3.63 -0.15
C GLY A 54 2.50 -3.16 1.24
N ALA A 55 2.82 -1.88 1.39
CA ALA A 55 3.18 -1.31 2.68
C ALA A 55 2.03 -1.42 3.68
N ASN A 56 0.78 -1.19 3.25
CA ASN A 56 -0.36 -1.37 4.14
C ASN A 56 -0.53 -2.82 4.62
N ILE A 57 -0.34 -3.81 3.74
CA ILE A 57 -0.38 -5.24 4.10
C ILE A 57 0.76 -5.58 5.07
N CYS A 58 1.99 -5.12 4.79
CA CYS A 58 3.13 -5.35 5.68
C CYS A 58 2.91 -4.75 7.07
N ILE A 59 2.33 -3.54 7.15
CA ILE A 59 1.96 -2.93 8.44
C ILE A 59 0.88 -3.76 9.14
N ASP A 60 -0.13 -4.25 8.43
CA ASP A 60 -1.17 -5.11 9.00
C ASP A 60 -0.60 -6.43 9.54
N GLN A 61 0.33 -7.07 8.82
CA GLN A 61 1.04 -8.27 9.28
C GLN A 61 1.88 -7.98 10.54
N MET A 62 2.62 -6.86 10.56
CA MET A 62 3.39 -6.45 11.73
C MET A 62 2.51 -6.18 12.96
N ASP A 63 1.36 -5.55 12.76
CA ASP A 63 0.42 -5.22 13.83
C ASP A 63 -0.25 -6.48 14.43
N ILE A 64 -0.49 -7.52 13.62
CA ILE A 64 -1.25 -8.73 14.02
C ILE A 64 -0.31 -9.87 14.44
N ASP A 65 0.67 -10.19 13.61
CA ASP A 65 1.51 -11.39 13.72
C ASP A 65 2.93 -11.07 14.26
N HIS A 66 3.29 -9.78 14.34
CA HIS A 66 4.65 -9.31 14.66
C HIS A 66 5.74 -9.86 13.72
N GLU A 67 5.32 -10.29 12.53
CA GLU A 67 6.15 -10.81 11.45
C GLU A 67 5.66 -10.20 10.13
N VAL A 68 6.56 -10.09 9.14
CA VAL A 68 6.22 -9.56 7.81
C VAL A 68 6.78 -10.48 6.74
N ASP A 69 5.91 -10.99 5.87
CA ASP A 69 6.29 -11.74 4.68
C ASP A 69 5.97 -10.92 3.43
N VAL A 70 6.95 -10.12 3.01
CA VAL A 70 6.86 -9.26 1.82
C VAL A 70 6.66 -10.09 0.55
N PHE A 71 7.28 -11.26 0.46
CA PHE A 71 7.16 -12.10 -0.74
C PHE A 71 5.74 -12.62 -0.90
N HIS A 72 5.17 -13.17 0.18
CA HIS A 72 3.80 -13.65 0.18
C HIS A 72 2.80 -12.50 -0.04
N ALA A 73 3.00 -11.34 0.59
CA ALA A 73 2.17 -10.16 0.39
C ALA A 73 2.12 -9.74 -1.09
N VAL A 74 3.29 -9.57 -1.73
CA VAL A 74 3.37 -9.19 -3.15
C VAL A 74 2.81 -10.29 -4.06
N LYS A 75 3.05 -11.57 -3.73
CA LYS A 75 2.47 -12.69 -4.47
C LYS A 75 0.93 -12.63 -4.44
N MET A 76 0.32 -12.42 -3.27
CA MET A 76 -1.13 -12.30 -3.12
C MET A 76 -1.71 -11.07 -3.85
N MET A 77 -0.99 -9.95 -3.83
CA MET A 77 -1.37 -8.76 -4.61
C MET A 77 -1.37 -9.05 -6.11
N ARG A 78 -0.34 -9.75 -6.61
CA ARG A 78 -0.22 -10.07 -8.04
C ARG A 78 -1.19 -11.15 -8.51
N ILE A 79 -1.69 -12.01 -7.62
CA ILE A 79 -2.82 -12.91 -7.94
C ILE A 79 -4.08 -12.09 -8.28
N ASN A 80 -4.36 -11.04 -7.51
CA ASN A 80 -5.52 -10.18 -7.74
C ASN A 80 -5.30 -9.22 -8.92
N ARG A 81 -4.09 -8.67 -9.06
CA ARG A 81 -3.73 -7.77 -10.15
C ARG A 81 -2.26 -7.95 -10.55
N PRO A 82 -1.97 -8.74 -11.60
CA PRO A 82 -0.62 -9.19 -11.94
C PRO A 82 0.43 -8.10 -12.20
N GLN A 83 -0.05 -6.92 -12.59
CA GLN A 83 0.78 -5.77 -12.94
C GLN A 83 1.35 -5.04 -11.70
N LEU A 84 0.77 -5.23 -10.50
CA LEU A 84 1.23 -4.54 -9.30
C LEU A 84 2.67 -4.91 -8.93
N ILE A 85 3.46 -3.91 -8.50
CA ILE A 85 4.90 -4.01 -8.24
C ILE A 85 5.64 -4.41 -9.52
N ASP A 86 5.86 -3.42 -10.38
CA ASP A 86 6.38 -3.62 -11.74
C ASP A 86 7.92 -3.68 -11.75
N MET A 87 8.57 -2.96 -10.82
CA MET A 87 10.01 -2.82 -10.78
C MET A 87 10.63 -3.40 -9.52
N LYS A 88 11.87 -3.88 -9.64
CA LYS A 88 12.65 -4.41 -8.52
C LYS A 88 12.85 -3.40 -7.39
N ASP A 89 12.97 -2.11 -7.73
CA ASP A 89 13.15 -1.06 -6.73
C ASP A 89 11.87 -0.81 -5.91
N GLU A 90 10.70 -1.05 -6.48
CA GLU A 90 9.42 -0.99 -5.74
C GLU A 90 9.33 -2.14 -4.73
N TYR A 91 9.78 -3.34 -5.13
CA TYR A 91 9.84 -4.50 -4.24
C TYR A 91 10.87 -4.33 -3.11
N LYS A 92 12.07 -3.81 -3.42
CA LYS A 92 13.11 -3.53 -2.41
C LYS A 92 12.72 -2.47 -1.40
N TYR A 93 11.79 -1.60 -1.78
CA TYR A 93 11.32 -0.52 -0.91
C TYR A 93 10.31 -1.00 0.14
N LEU A 94 9.55 -2.05 -0.19
CA LEU A 94 8.65 -2.74 0.75
C LEU A 94 9.44 -3.53 1.79
#